data_AF-A0A932R3Z8-F1
#
_entry.id   AF-A0A932R3Z8-F1
#
_cell.length_a   1.000
_cell.length_b   1.000
_cell.length_c   1.000
_cell.angle_alpha   90.00
_cell.angle_beta   90.00
_cell.angle_gamma   90.00
#
_symmetry.space_group_name_H-M   'P 1'
#
loop_
_entity.id
_entity.type
_entity.pdbx_description
1 polymer ?
#
loop_
_entity_poly.entity_id
_entity_poly.type
_entity_poly.pdbx_seq_one_letter_code
_entity_poly.pdbx_strand_id
1 'polypeptide(L)'
;MRILGIDLGSKRIGLALSDETGALASGFGTYQRRTQPQDLEYFRTLVEDQNISTIVLGMPFNMNGSLGPKADESLLFKAELERLVKIPVELFDERLTSVEAERVLIEANLSRKRRKEILDQQAAILILQGFLDQRRFQNSNNQPGIPLDNAL
;
A
#
# COMPACT_ATOMS: atom_id res chain seq x y z
N MET A 1 7.72 15.03 1.64
CA MET A 1 6.74 14.33 2.51
C MET A 1 6.61 12.91 2.01
N ARG A 2 6.41 11.94 2.90
CA ARG A 2 6.40 10.51 2.53
C ARG A 2 4.98 9.94 2.52
N ILE A 3 4.80 8.80 1.86
CA ILE A 3 3.57 8.02 1.86
C ILE A 3 3.83 6.71 2.58
N LEU A 4 2.92 6.30 3.47
CA LEU A 4 3.00 5.05 4.22
C LEU A 4 2.11 4.00 3.56
N GLY A 5 2.67 2.84 3.23
CA GLY A 5 1.93 1.65 2.82
C GLY A 5 1.68 0.71 4.00
N ILE A 6 0.46 0.18 4.09
CA ILE A 6 0.02 -0.73 5.16
C ILE A 6 -0.57 -2.00 4.56
N ASP A 7 -0.05 -3.16 4.97
CA ASP A 7 -0.69 -4.47 4.79
C ASP A 7 -1.28 -4.93 6.14
N LEU A 8 -2.62 -4.94 6.25
CA LEU A 8 -3.32 -5.19 7.50
C LEU A 8 -3.54 -6.70 7.73
N GLY A 9 -2.66 -7.31 8.52
CA GLY A 9 -2.84 -8.66 9.02
C GLY A 9 -3.53 -8.72 10.39
N SER A 10 -4.07 -9.90 10.72
CA SER A 10 -4.75 -10.13 12.01
C SER A 10 -3.81 -10.13 13.23
N LYS A 11 -2.52 -10.43 13.02
CA LYS A 11 -1.50 -10.44 14.08
C LYS A 11 -0.39 -9.42 13.87
N ARG A 12 -0.08 -9.09 12.62
CA ARG A 12 1.05 -8.25 12.22
C ARG A 12 0.59 -7.33 11.11
N ILE A 13 1.17 -6.13 11.07
CA ILE A 13 0.92 -5.14 10.03
C ILE A 13 2.24 -4.91 9.31
N GLY A 14 2.28 -5.20 8.01
CA GLY A 14 3.43 -4.90 7.16
C GLY A 14 3.46 -3.40 6.85
N LEU A 15 4.65 -2.79 6.89
CA LEU A 15 4.82 -1.35 6.67
C LEU A 15 5.85 -1.08 5.57
N ALA A 16 5.53 -0.13 4.69
CA ALA A 16 6.44 0.40 3.68
C ALA A 16 6.39 1.93 3.66
N LEU A 17 7.49 2.59 3.31
CA LEU A 17 7.54 4.04 3.11
C LEU A 17 7.96 4.35 1.68
N SER A 18 7.38 5.42 1.14
CA SER A 18 7.91 6.02 -0.08
C SER A 18 9.20 6.77 0.24
N ASP A 19 10.04 6.92 -0.76
CA ASP A 19 11.03 7.98 -0.78
C ASP A 19 10.37 9.37 -0.82
N GLU A 20 11.17 10.42 -0.67
CA GLU A 20 10.67 11.81 -0.63
C GLU A 20 10.18 12.30 -1.99
N THR A 21 10.58 11.63 -3.07
CA THR A 21 10.12 11.92 -4.43
C THR A 21 8.77 11.28 -4.74
N GLY A 22 8.32 10.31 -3.93
CA GLY A 22 7.10 9.54 -4.18
C GLY A 22 7.25 8.57 -5.37
N ALA A 23 8.48 8.16 -5.69
CA ALA A 23 8.77 7.28 -6.81
C ALA A 23 9.00 5.82 -6.40
N LEU A 24 9.56 5.58 -5.21
CA LEU A 24 9.96 4.24 -4.80
C LEU A 24 9.42 3.90 -3.42
N ALA A 25 8.84 2.71 -3.28
CA ALA A 25 8.49 2.11 -2.00
C ALA A 25 9.64 1.26 -1.47
N SER A 26 9.88 1.34 -0.16
CA SER A 26 10.84 0.48 0.54
C SER A 26 10.24 -0.04 1.84
N GLY A 27 10.70 -1.22 2.28
CA GLY A 27 10.23 -1.83 3.50
C GLY A 27 10.61 -0.99 4.72
N PHE A 28 9.63 -0.66 5.54
CA PHE A 28 9.84 0.09 6.78
C PHE A 28 9.89 -0.83 8.00
N GLY A 29 9.11 -1.93 7.97
CA GLY A 29 9.16 -2.95 9.02
C GLY A 29 7.85 -3.69 9.17
N THR A 30 7.66 -4.28 10.34
CA THR A 30 6.42 -4.98 10.70
C THR A 30 6.02 -4.59 12.10
N TYR A 31 4.79 -4.12 12.26
CA TYR A 31 4.20 -3.81 13.56
C TYR A 31 3.44 -5.04 14.11
N GLN A 32 3.68 -5.38 15.37
CA GLN A 32 2.96 -6.46 16.06
C GLN A 32 1.71 -5.88 16.71
N ARG A 33 0.53 -6.32 16.26
CA ARG A 33 -0.75 -5.83 16.77
C ARG A 33 -0.94 -6.15 18.23
N ARG A 34 -1.60 -5.23 18.93
CA ARG A 34 -1.94 -5.32 20.36
C ARG A 34 -3.44 -5.11 20.51
N THR A 35 -3.84 -3.99 21.09
CA THR A 35 -5.23 -3.55 21.17
C THR A 35 -5.45 -2.43 20.15
N GLN A 36 -6.67 -2.29 19.63
CA GLN A 36 -6.98 -1.28 18.63
C GLN A 36 -6.56 0.16 19.04
N PRO A 37 -6.76 0.62 20.29
CA PRO A 37 -6.26 1.95 20.70
C PRO A 37 -4.73 2.06 20.63
N GLN A 38 -4.00 1.01 21.01
CA GLN A 38 -2.52 1.00 20.96
C GLN A 38 -2.00 0.92 19.52
N ASP A 39 -2.69 0.17 18.66
CA ASP A 39 -2.39 0.08 17.25
C ASP A 39 -2.54 1.48 16.60
N LEU A 40 -3.67 2.15 16.84
CA LEU A 40 -3.95 3.49 16.28
C LEU A 40 -2.98 4.55 16.78
N GLU A 41 -2.67 4.57 18.07
CA GLU A 41 -1.72 5.53 18.66
C GLU A 41 -0.31 5.37 18.07
N TYR A 42 0.12 4.13 17.84
CA TYR A 42 1.38 3.87 17.14
C TYR A 42 1.41 4.54 15.76
N PHE A 43 0.34 4.42 14.97
CA PHE A 43 0.27 5.05 13.64
C PHE A 43 0.20 6.58 13.73
N ARG A 44 -0.45 7.15 14.74
CA ARG A 44 -0.44 8.60 14.97
C ARG A 44 0.99 9.12 15.17
N THR A 45 1.75 8.51 16.08
CA THR A 45 3.15 8.88 16.30
C THR A 45 4.00 8.67 15.04
N LEU A 46 3.79 7.55 14.35
CA LEU A 46 4.54 7.25 13.13
C LEU A 46 4.33 8.30 12.03
N VAL A 47 3.09 8.78 11.87
CA VAL A 47 2.74 9.83 10.90
C VAL A 47 3.50 11.12 11.17
N GLU A 48 3.60 11.50 12.45
CA GLU A 48 4.34 12.69 12.89
C GLU A 48 5.85 12.52 12.68
N ASP A 49 6.43 11.42 13.18
CA ASP A 49 7.87 11.16 13.15
C ASP A 49 8.46 11.03 11.74
N GLN A 50 7.69 10.46 10.81
CA GLN A 50 8.15 10.23 9.43
C GLN A 50 7.64 11.28 8.43
N ASN A 51 6.94 12.33 8.91
CA ASN A 51 6.35 13.37 8.08
C ASN A 51 5.51 12.78 6.92
N ILE A 52 4.60 11.88 7.28
CA ILE A 52 3.73 11.18 6.34
C ILE A 52 2.56 12.08 5.97
N SER A 53 2.32 12.25 4.67
CA SER A 53 1.20 13.04 4.15
C SER A 53 0.00 12.21 3.69
N THR A 54 0.18 10.90 3.50
CA THR A 54 -0.87 9.98 3.01
C THR A 54 -0.58 8.57 3.49
N ILE A 55 -1.62 7.84 3.88
CA ILE A 55 -1.55 6.41 4.16
C ILE A 55 -2.25 5.66 3.02
N VAL A 56 -1.65 4.57 2.55
CA VAL A 56 -2.22 3.64 1.57
C VAL A 56 -2.43 2.31 2.27
N LEU A 57 -3.69 1.94 2.45
CA LEU A 57 -4.10 0.71 3.11
C LEU A 57 -4.48 -0.35 2.06
N GLY A 58 -3.84 -1.51 2.17
CA GLY A 58 -4.19 -2.69 1.41
C GLY A 58 -5.64 -3.13 1.64
N MET A 59 -6.31 -3.43 0.53
CA MET A 59 -7.71 -3.85 0.51
C MET A 59 -7.82 -5.26 -0.09
N PRO A 60 -8.07 -6.31 0.72
CA PRO A 60 -8.23 -7.66 0.22
C PRO A 60 -9.56 -7.83 -0.53
N PHE A 61 -9.51 -7.72 -1.85
CA PHE A 61 -10.61 -8.08 -2.73
C PHE A 61 -10.59 -9.57 -3.04
N ASN A 62 -11.77 -10.19 -3.10
CA ASN A 62 -11.89 -11.53 -3.68
C ASN A 62 -11.57 -11.47 -5.19
N MET A 63 -11.16 -12.60 -5.77
CA MET A 63 -10.82 -12.67 -7.20
C MET A 63 -11.98 -12.26 -8.12
N ASN A 64 -13.23 -12.43 -7.67
CA ASN A 64 -14.44 -11.96 -8.37
C ASN A 64 -14.80 -10.48 -8.10
N GLY A 65 -13.97 -9.74 -7.37
CA GLY A 65 -14.19 -8.33 -7.03
C GLY A 65 -15.11 -8.08 -5.84
N SER A 66 -15.67 -9.11 -5.22
CA SER A 66 -16.48 -8.95 -4.00
C SER A 66 -15.62 -8.66 -2.75
N LEU A 67 -16.22 -8.01 -1.76
CA LEU A 67 -15.62 -7.80 -0.44
C LEU A 67 -15.88 -9.02 0.46
N GLY A 68 -14.85 -9.49 1.15
CA GLY A 68 -14.97 -10.52 2.19
C GLY A 68 -14.92 -9.92 3.60
N PRO A 69 -15.06 -10.73 4.68
CA PRO A 69 -15.02 -10.24 6.06
C PRO A 69 -13.75 -9.48 6.45
N LYS A 70 -12.61 -9.80 5.80
CA LYS A 70 -11.35 -9.06 5.98
C LYS A 70 -11.41 -7.64 5.41
N ALA A 71 -12.28 -7.40 4.43
CA ALA A 71 -12.44 -6.08 3.88
C ALA A 71 -13.16 -5.13 4.86
N ASP A 72 -14.15 -5.64 5.59
CA ASP A 72 -14.81 -4.87 6.64
C ASP A 72 -13.81 -4.45 7.73
N GLU A 73 -12.87 -5.33 8.09
CA GLU A 73 -11.79 -5.00 9.03
C GLU A 73 -10.92 -3.84 8.54
N SER A 74 -10.47 -3.87 7.28
CA SER A 74 -9.70 -2.77 6.69
C SER A 74 -10.50 -1.46 6.60
N LEU A 75 -11.79 -1.52 6.27
CA LEU A 75 -12.66 -0.34 6.20
C LEU A 75 -12.85 0.31 7.59
N LEU A 76 -13.06 -0.51 8.63
CA LEU A 76 -13.15 -0.03 10.00
C LEU A 76 -11.81 0.57 10.45
N PHE A 77 -10.70 -0.11 10.17
CA PHE A 77 -9.37 0.37 10.51
C PHE A 77 -9.03 1.71 9.83
N LYS A 78 -9.38 1.85 8.54
CA LYS A 78 -9.30 3.11 7.79
C LYS A 78 -10.06 4.23 8.50
N ALA A 79 -11.33 4.01 8.83
CA ALA A 79 -12.18 5.04 9.42
C ALA A 79 -11.69 5.52 10.80
N GLU A 80 -11.08 4.62 11.58
CA GLU A 80 -10.45 4.97 12.86
C GLU A 80 -9.14 5.74 12.66
N LEU A 81 -8.30 5.32 11.72
CA LEU A 81 -7.07 6.04 11.38
C LEU A 81 -7.37 7.46 10.90
N GLU A 82 -8.29 7.64 9.95
CA GLU A 82 -8.65 8.96 9.41
C GLU A 82 -9.08 9.94 10.50
N ARG A 83 -9.84 9.45 11.50
CA ARG A 83 -10.24 10.25 12.66
C ARG A 83 -9.07 10.71 13.52
N LEU A 84 -8.03 9.88 13.64
CA LEU A 84 -6.91 10.14 14.53
C LEU A 84 -5.80 10.97 13.87
N VAL A 85 -5.40 10.62 12.64
CA VAL A 85 -4.19 11.18 12.00
C VAL A 85 -4.44 12.42 11.14
N LYS A 86 -5.70 12.73 10.81
CA LYS A 86 -6.11 13.91 10.01
C LYS A 86 -5.41 14.06 8.65
N ILE A 87 -4.86 12.97 8.11
CA ILE A 87 -4.33 12.87 6.75
C ILE A 87 -5.16 11.87 5.94
N PRO A 88 -5.15 11.95 4.60
CA PRO A 88 -5.87 11.00 3.75
C PRO A 88 -5.39 9.56 3.99
N VAL A 89 -6.35 8.65 4.09
CA VAL A 89 -6.12 7.20 4.04
C VAL A 89 -6.78 6.67 2.77
N GLU A 90 -5.98 6.24 1.81
CA GLU A 90 -6.46 5.70 0.54
C GLU A 90 -6.46 4.17 0.57
N LEU A 91 -7.44 3.56 -0.09
CA LEU A 91 -7.51 2.10 -0.23
C LEU A 91 -6.88 1.69 -1.56
N PHE A 92 -6.11 0.61 -1.55
CA PHE A 92 -5.49 0.08 -2.75
C PHE A 92 -5.79 -1.42 -2.93
N ASP A 93 -6.18 -1.80 -4.13
CA ASP A 93 -6.53 -3.18 -4.48
C ASP A 93 -5.29 -4.07 -4.57
N GLU A 94 -5.17 -5.02 -3.66
CA GLU A 94 -4.02 -5.93 -3.53
C GLU A 94 -3.91 -6.96 -4.66
N ARG A 95 -4.93 -7.14 -5.50
CA ARG A 95 -4.97 -8.23 -6.50
C ARG A 95 -3.92 -8.07 -7.60
N LEU A 96 -3.63 -6.83 -8.02
CA LEU A 96 -2.73 -6.58 -9.14
C LEU A 96 -1.26 -6.79 -8.79
N THR A 97 -0.89 -6.60 -7.53
CA THR A 97 0.53 -6.57 -7.14
C THR A 97 1.10 -7.96 -6.85
N SER A 98 0.23 -8.94 -6.55
CA SER A 98 0.62 -10.31 -6.22
C SER A 98 0.86 -11.21 -7.45
N VAL A 99 0.16 -10.98 -8.57
CA VAL A 99 0.20 -11.88 -9.74
C VAL A 99 1.57 -11.87 -10.43
N GLU A 100 2.10 -10.69 -10.76
CA GLU A 100 3.40 -10.59 -11.44
C GLU A 100 4.56 -10.97 -10.51
N ALA A 101 4.49 -10.58 -9.23
CA ALA A 101 5.47 -11.01 -8.23
C ALA A 101 5.46 -12.54 -8.05
N GLU A 102 4.28 -13.18 -8.02
CA GLU A 102 4.20 -14.63 -7.89
C GLU A 102 4.78 -15.35 -9.12
N ARG A 103 4.59 -14.83 -10.33
CA ARG A 103 5.17 -15.40 -11.57
C ARG A 103 6.69 -15.46 -11.51
N VAL A 104 7.35 -14.35 -11.15
CA VAL A 104 8.82 -14.30 -11.01
C VAL A 104 9.32 -15.34 -10.00
N LEU A 105 8.60 -15.51 -8.88
CA LEU A 105 8.96 -16.48 -7.86
C LEU A 105 8.69 -17.93 -8.30
N ILE A 106 7.72 -18.17 -9.20
CA ILE A 106 7.50 -19.48 -9.85
C ILE A 106 8.65 -19.80 -10.81
N GLU A 107 9.06 -18.85 -11.63
CA GLU A 107 10.19 -18.98 -12.56
C GLU A 107 11.50 -19.26 -11.83
N ALA A 108 11.66 -18.71 -10.63
CA ALA A 108 12.76 -19.02 -9.71
C ALA A 108 12.68 -20.42 -9.05
N ASN A 109 11.74 -21.28 -9.45
CA ASN A 109 11.52 -22.64 -8.92
C ASN A 109 11.32 -22.71 -7.39
N LEU A 110 10.79 -21.66 -6.78
CA LEU A 110 10.54 -21.64 -5.33
C LEU A 110 9.28 -22.43 -4.99
N SER A 111 9.30 -23.15 -3.86
CA SER A 111 8.12 -23.87 -3.38
C SER A 111 6.96 -22.93 -3.06
N ARG A 112 5.71 -23.39 -3.20
CA ARG A 112 4.50 -22.60 -2.86
C ARG A 112 4.59 -21.95 -1.48
N LYS A 113 5.09 -22.68 -0.48
CA LYS A 113 5.30 -22.18 0.87
C LYS A 113 6.30 -21.01 0.89
N ARG A 114 7.45 -21.16 0.24
CA ARG A 114 8.48 -20.13 0.21
C ARG A 114 8.03 -18.88 -0.53
N ARG A 115 7.29 -19.04 -1.63
CA ARG A 115 6.71 -17.90 -2.36
C ARG A 115 5.75 -17.11 -1.50
N LYS A 116 4.85 -17.80 -0.80
CA LYS A 116 3.93 -17.16 0.15
C LYS A 116 4.67 -16.39 1.23
N GLU A 117 5.70 -16.97 1.84
CA GLU A 117 6.52 -16.27 2.84
C GLU A 117 7.14 -14.98 2.29
N ILE A 118 7.64 -15.00 1.05
CA ILE A 118 8.23 -13.82 0.40
C ILE A 118 7.16 -12.79 0.10
N LEU A 119 6.02 -13.20 -0.48
CA LEU A 119 4.91 -12.30 -0.80
C LEU A 119 4.36 -11.64 0.46
N ASP A 120 4.16 -12.39 1.55
CA ASP A 120 3.72 -11.87 2.85
C ASP A 120 4.73 -10.85 3.42
N GLN A 121 6.03 -11.01 3.18
CA GLN A 121 7.06 -10.04 3.61
C GLN A 121 7.12 -8.79 2.74
N GLN A 122 6.68 -8.88 1.49
CA GLN A 122 6.74 -7.79 0.50
C GLN A 122 5.40 -7.09 0.29
N ALA A 123 4.31 -7.60 0.88
CA ALA A 123 2.94 -7.14 0.64
C ALA A 123 2.79 -5.60 0.77
N ALA A 124 3.27 -5.01 1.87
CA ALA A 124 3.19 -3.56 2.07
C ALA A 124 3.99 -2.75 1.03
N ILE A 125 5.14 -3.27 0.59
CA ILE A 125 5.97 -2.63 -0.44
C ILE A 125 5.24 -2.68 -1.78
N LEU A 126 4.68 -3.84 -2.12
CA LEU A 126 3.94 -4.07 -3.35
C LEU A 126 2.68 -3.21 -3.43
N ILE A 127 1.90 -3.12 -2.34
CA ILE A 127 0.75 -2.22 -2.20
C ILE A 127 1.16 -0.77 -2.48
N LEU A 128 2.19 -0.29 -1.79
CA LEU A 128 2.61 1.10 -1.91
C LEU A 128 3.18 1.39 -3.30
N GLN A 129 4.02 0.50 -3.85
CA GLN A 129 4.60 0.69 -5.17
C GLN A 129 3.52 0.73 -6.24
N GLY A 130 2.54 -0.17 -6.20
CA GLY A 130 1.41 -0.18 -7.13
C GLY A 130 0.61 1.13 -7.08
N PHE A 131 0.38 1.66 -5.87
CA PHE A 131 -0.27 2.96 -5.70
C PHE A 131 0.55 4.12 -6.30
N LEU A 132 1.85 4.18 -6.03
CA LEU A 132 2.75 5.21 -6.56
C LEU A 132 2.83 5.16 -8.09
N ASP A 133 2.87 3.96 -8.67
CA ASP A 133 2.87 3.73 -10.11
C ASP A 133 1.56 4.23 -10.74
N GLN A 134 0.41 3.82 -10.20
CA GLN A 134 -0.89 4.26 -10.66
C GLN A 134 -1.02 5.78 -10.61
N ARG A 135 -0.61 6.42 -9.51
CA ARG A 135 -0.64 7.87 -9.36
C ARG A 135 0.25 8.57 -10.39
N ARG A 136 1.43 8.02 -10.70
CA ARG A 136 2.31 8.55 -11.74
C ARG A 136 1.69 8.46 -13.14
N PHE A 137 1.08 7.33 -13.49
CA PHE A 137 0.38 7.16 -14.76
C PHE A 137 -0.81 8.14 -14.91
N GLN A 138 -1.55 8.39 -13.85
CA GLN A 138 -2.64 9.37 -13.87
C GLN A 138 -2.12 10.80 -14.06
N ASN A 139 -1.01 11.16 -13.39
CA ASN A 139 -0.40 12.48 -13.53
C ASN A 139 0.19 12.73 -14.92
N SER A 140 0.77 11.71 -15.58
CA SER A 140 1.27 11.85 -16.96
C SER A 140 0.15 12.04 -17.98
N ASN A 141 -1.01 11.39 -17.77
CA ASN A 141 -2.15 11.48 -18.67
C ASN A 141 -2.97 12.77 -18.51
N ASN A 142 -2.77 13.51 -17.41
CA ASN A 142 -3.42 14.80 -17.15
C ASN A 142 -2.59 16.01 -17.59
N GLN A 143 -1.44 15.81 -18.26
CA GLN A 143 -0.77 16.93 -18.94
C GLN A 143 -1.56 17.30 -20.21
N PRO A 144 -1.98 18.57 -20.39
CA PRO A 144 -2.53 19.00 -21.66
C PRO A 144 -1.47 18.74 -22.73
N GLY A 145 -1.81 17.95 -23.74
CA GLY A 145 -0.91 17.66 -24.85
C GLY A 145 -0.34 18.95 -25.40
N ILE A 146 0.97 18.98 -25.65
CA ILE A 146 1.63 20.10 -26.32
C ILE A 146 0.86 20.33 -27.63
N PRO A 147 0.31 21.52 -27.89
CA PRO A 147 -0.33 21.80 -29.17
C PRO A 147 0.68 21.54 -30.29
N LEU A 148 0.32 20.70 -31.25
CA LEU A 148 1.08 20.50 -32.49
C LEU A 148 0.94 21.72 -33.41
N ASP A 149 1.14 22.92 -32.88
CA ASP A 149 1.24 24.15 -33.67
C ASP A 149 2.69 24.62 -33.61
N ASN A 150 3.45 24.13 -34.60
CA ASN A 150 4.61 24.77 -35.26
C ASN A 150 5.55 23.69 -35.82
N ALA A 151 5.10 23.00 -36.86
CA ALA A 151 6.01 22.52 -37.89
C ALA A 151 5.64 23.28 -39.17
N LEU A 152 6.60 24.11 -39.59
CA LEU A 152 6.60 25.01 -40.74
C LEU A 152 6.15 24.33 -42.05
#